data_AF-A0AAN6KSC7-F1
#
_entry.id   AF-A0AAN6KSC7-F1
#
_cell.length_a   1.000
_cell.length_b   1.000
_cell.length_c   1.000
_cell.angle_alpha   90.00
_cell.angle_beta   90.00
_cell.angle_gamma   90.00
#
_symmetry.space_group_name_H-M   'P 1'
#
loop_
_entity.id
_entity.type
_entity.pdbx_description
1 polymer ?
#
loop_
_entity_poly.entity_id
_entity_poly.type
_entity_poly.pdbx_seq_one_letter_code
_entity_poly.pdbx_strand_id
1 'polypeptide(L)'
;MEKNVMSCVKHFIANEQETNRIPPALIPGALNQSLSSNIDPKTEHELYIWPFQDAIRAGAASVMCAYARFNNSYGCQNSYSMNGVLKTELGFEGFVVSDWGAQRAGLASANSGLDMAMPGSSYWQNGNLSKAVSNGSLTKSRLDDMATRILSTWYRLEELNSPAFQNPGFGLPASSLAPHTLVDARNPESADTILQGAVEGHVLVKNVGNTLPLKKPKFLSLFGYDGIAASRNTPTTAFKWAFGLENTQVYPNGTYWSDAFLFATFLSSEPAGTTGPGVALNGTMITGGGSGSITPAYIDAPYDAFQRQAYQDRTLLAWNFVDLDVTVDQASEHCIVFINAQSSEGWDRPDLADAGSDRLVENVASQCNSTIVVLHHAGVRLVDRWIDNPNITAVIFGHLPGQDSGRALIEIMYGKQSPSGRLPYTVAKRDADYGNLLGPVLPVGVDYYTQDNFTEGVYIDYKHFIAQNITPRYEFGFGLTYSTFDYASIGVSQGYANTQYLAPNTTVAEGGLTSLWDTIATVTFDVCNVGSVAAAEVAQLYVGIPGGPQKVLRGFGKQLLQPGETGHFSLALNRRDLSTWTAQGWVLQKGTYQLYVGKSVLDIQLTSSLTI
;
A
#
# COMPACT_ATOMS: atom_id res chain seq x y z
N MET A 1 18.21 -2.19 -6.13
CA MET A 1 17.58 -1.47 -7.26
C MET A 1 17.89 -2.24 -8.52
N GLU A 2 16.88 -2.49 -9.35
CA GLU A 2 17.11 -2.92 -10.72
C GLU A 2 17.98 -1.87 -11.41
N LYS A 3 18.99 -2.32 -12.16
CA LYS A 3 19.83 -1.42 -12.94
C LYS A 3 19.00 -0.93 -14.14
N ASN A 4 19.23 0.32 -14.58
CA ASN A 4 18.65 0.87 -15.80
C ASN A 4 17.14 1.22 -15.76
N VAL A 5 16.54 1.43 -14.58
CA VAL A 5 15.19 2.03 -14.45
C VAL A 5 15.23 3.16 -13.41
N MET A 6 14.74 4.34 -13.78
CA MET A 6 14.58 5.47 -12.85
C MET A 6 13.31 5.29 -12.02
N SER A 7 13.44 5.21 -10.70
CA SER A 7 12.29 5.18 -9.80
C SER A 7 11.58 6.54 -9.74
N CYS A 8 10.26 6.53 -9.55
CA CYS A 8 9.46 7.73 -9.31
C CYS A 8 8.65 7.54 -8.03
N VAL A 9 9.11 8.16 -6.94
CA VAL A 9 8.46 8.06 -5.62
C VAL A 9 7.25 8.98 -5.60
N LYS A 10 6.08 8.47 -5.18
CA LYS A 10 4.82 9.19 -5.35
C LYS A 10 3.78 8.86 -4.27
N HIS A 11 2.79 9.72 -4.02
CA HIS A 11 2.61 11.08 -4.57
C HIS A 11 2.96 12.12 -3.50
N PHE A 12 3.89 13.02 -3.81
CA PHE A 12 4.45 14.00 -2.88
C PHE A 12 3.61 15.29 -2.88
N ILE A 13 2.85 15.61 -1.83
CA ILE A 13 2.66 14.86 -0.58
C ILE A 13 1.21 15.01 -0.10
N ALA A 14 0.82 14.21 0.88
CA ALA A 14 -0.49 14.23 1.53
C ALA A 14 -1.67 14.00 0.58
N ASN A 15 -1.52 13.01 -0.31
CA ASN A 15 -2.54 12.60 -1.26
C ASN A 15 -3.37 11.44 -0.66
N GLU A 16 -4.16 11.75 0.36
CA GLU A 16 -4.78 10.73 1.24
C GLU A 16 -6.25 10.42 0.91
N GLN A 17 -6.84 11.03 -0.11
CA GLN A 17 -8.16 10.66 -0.64
C GLN A 17 -8.24 10.90 -2.16
N GLU A 18 -9.08 10.12 -2.85
CA GLU A 18 -9.30 10.27 -4.29
C GLU A 18 -10.40 11.29 -4.60
N THR A 19 -11.41 11.39 -3.72
CA THR A 19 -12.52 12.34 -3.88
C THR A 19 -12.00 13.76 -3.97
N ASN A 20 -12.34 14.47 -5.06
CA ASN A 20 -11.86 15.82 -5.35
C ASN A 20 -10.33 15.98 -5.41
N ARG A 21 -9.57 14.93 -5.73
CA ARG A 21 -8.11 15.02 -5.93
C ARG A 21 -7.72 16.01 -7.03
N ILE A 22 -8.54 16.12 -8.09
CA ILE A 22 -8.30 16.96 -9.28
C ILE A 22 -9.54 17.82 -9.59
N PRO A 23 -9.44 19.00 -10.22
CA PRO A 23 -10.62 19.75 -10.62
C PRO A 23 -11.48 18.97 -11.63
N PRO A 24 -12.82 19.07 -11.55
CA PRO A 24 -13.80 18.39 -12.40
C PRO A 24 -13.86 19.00 -13.82
N ALA A 25 -12.75 18.98 -14.56
CA ALA A 25 -12.59 19.51 -15.92
C ALA A 25 -13.60 18.98 -16.96
N LEU A 26 -14.22 17.82 -16.74
CA LEU A 26 -15.20 17.22 -17.65
C LEU A 26 -16.66 17.51 -17.27
N ILE A 27 -16.90 18.22 -16.15
CA ILE A 27 -18.24 18.60 -15.69
C ILE A 27 -18.49 20.07 -16.06
N PRO A 28 -19.41 20.37 -16.99
CA PRO A 28 -19.70 21.73 -17.41
C PRO A 28 -20.15 22.62 -16.24
N GLY A 29 -19.52 23.79 -16.10
CA GLY A 29 -19.86 24.76 -15.05
C GLY A 29 -19.32 24.43 -13.67
N ALA A 30 -18.59 23.33 -13.50
CA ALA A 30 -17.95 23.01 -12.24
C ALA A 30 -16.73 23.93 -12.01
N LEU A 31 -16.70 24.58 -10.85
CA LEU A 31 -15.66 25.54 -10.47
C LEU A 31 -14.76 25.03 -9.33
N ASN A 32 -15.05 23.82 -8.84
CA ASN A 32 -14.32 23.21 -7.74
C ASN A 32 -12.84 23.04 -8.10
N GLN A 33 -11.99 23.28 -7.14
CA GLN A 33 -10.56 23.02 -7.19
C GLN A 33 -10.26 21.70 -6.48
N SER A 34 -9.04 21.19 -6.64
CA SER A 34 -8.59 20.04 -5.85
C SER A 34 -8.78 20.31 -4.35
N LEU A 35 -9.01 19.28 -3.55
CA LEU A 35 -9.00 19.42 -2.10
C LEU A 35 -7.64 19.95 -1.59
N SER A 36 -7.64 20.52 -0.38
CA SER A 36 -6.42 20.94 0.30
C SER A 36 -6.21 20.10 1.55
N SER A 37 -5.14 19.31 1.57
CA SER A 37 -4.64 18.64 2.78
C SER A 37 -3.88 19.68 3.60
N ASN A 38 -4.40 19.99 4.78
CA ASN A 38 -3.87 21.02 5.67
C ASN A 38 -3.25 20.35 6.90
N ILE A 39 -1.93 20.45 7.00
CA ILE A 39 -1.12 19.67 7.94
C ILE A 39 -0.17 20.60 8.69
N ASP A 40 -0.05 20.40 10.00
CA ASP A 40 0.96 21.09 10.80
C ASP A 40 2.37 20.51 10.54
N PRO A 41 3.45 21.30 10.73
CA PRO A 41 4.80 20.84 10.42
C PRO A 41 5.25 19.60 11.17
N LYS A 42 4.79 19.38 12.41
CA LYS A 42 5.20 18.21 13.21
C LYS A 42 4.60 16.95 12.59
N THR A 43 3.31 16.96 12.31
CA THR A 43 2.62 15.84 11.66
C THR A 43 3.19 15.55 10.28
N GLU A 44 3.49 16.60 9.50
CA GLU A 44 4.12 16.48 8.19
C GLU A 44 5.44 15.69 8.26
N HIS A 45 6.34 16.06 9.17
CA HIS A 45 7.69 15.47 9.28
C HIS A 45 7.70 14.10 9.96
N GLU A 46 6.87 13.91 11.00
CA GLU A 46 6.84 12.67 11.78
C GLU A 46 6.02 11.55 11.15
N LEU A 47 5.24 11.84 10.09
CA LEU A 47 4.36 10.86 9.45
C LEU A 47 4.51 10.83 7.92
N TYR A 48 4.18 11.91 7.23
CA TYR A 48 4.02 11.89 5.77
C TYR A 48 5.36 12.01 5.03
N ILE A 49 6.30 12.82 5.52
CA ILE A 49 7.64 12.98 4.92
C ILE A 49 8.52 11.76 5.20
N TRP A 50 8.33 11.10 6.34
CA TRP A 50 9.16 9.98 6.79
C TRP A 50 9.46 8.94 5.70
N PRO A 51 8.47 8.36 4.99
CA PRO A 51 8.74 7.40 3.92
C PRO A 51 9.45 8.02 2.70
N PHE A 52 9.19 9.28 2.36
CA PHE A 52 9.89 9.97 1.26
C PHE A 52 11.36 10.20 1.62
N GLN A 53 11.66 10.59 2.86
CA GLN A 53 13.03 10.74 3.34
C GLN A 53 13.82 9.44 3.22
N ASP A 54 13.19 8.30 3.53
CA ASP A 54 13.80 6.96 3.36
C ASP A 54 14.04 6.64 1.88
N ALA A 55 13.06 6.93 1.02
CA ALA A 55 13.18 6.69 -0.42
C ALA A 55 14.26 7.58 -1.07
N ILE A 56 14.37 8.85 -0.65
CA ILE A 56 15.42 9.76 -1.12
C ILE A 56 16.79 9.25 -0.66
N ARG A 57 16.94 8.87 0.61
CA ARG A 57 18.18 8.26 1.12
C ARG A 57 18.54 6.98 0.35
N ALA A 58 17.56 6.20 -0.05
CA ALA A 58 17.75 5.00 -0.84
C ALA A 58 18.20 5.30 -2.29
N GLY A 59 18.22 6.56 -2.72
CA GLY A 59 18.66 6.97 -4.05
C GLY A 59 17.52 7.10 -5.07
N ALA A 60 16.33 7.52 -4.64
CA ALA A 60 15.21 7.84 -5.53
C ALA A 60 15.67 8.70 -6.72
N ALA A 61 15.23 8.34 -7.93
CA ALA A 61 15.61 9.05 -9.15
C ALA A 61 14.74 10.28 -9.38
N SER A 62 13.44 10.13 -9.14
CA SER A 62 12.45 11.20 -9.31
C SER A 62 11.38 11.14 -8.22
N VAL A 63 10.70 12.27 -8.02
CA VAL A 63 9.54 12.39 -7.13
C VAL A 63 8.37 12.97 -7.90
N MET A 64 7.19 12.36 -7.78
CA MET A 64 5.97 12.87 -8.41
C MET A 64 5.20 13.76 -7.46
N CYS A 65 4.94 15.01 -7.82
CA CYS A 65 4.10 15.89 -7.01
C CYS A 65 2.61 15.54 -7.16
N ALA A 66 1.88 15.58 -6.05
CA ALA A 66 0.48 15.17 -5.95
C ALA A 66 -0.52 16.10 -6.64
N TYR A 67 -1.71 15.57 -6.92
CA TYR A 67 -2.86 16.34 -7.41
C TYR A 67 -3.39 17.34 -6.37
N ALA A 68 -3.51 16.90 -5.12
CA ALA A 68 -4.06 17.68 -4.03
C ALA A 68 -3.27 18.98 -3.79
N ARG A 69 -3.95 19.98 -3.22
CA ARG A 69 -3.28 21.13 -2.64
C ARG A 69 -2.72 20.74 -1.27
N PHE A 70 -1.57 21.30 -0.95
CA PHE A 70 -0.94 21.18 0.36
C PHE A 70 -0.93 22.57 1.01
N ASN A 71 -1.60 22.71 2.16
CA ASN A 71 -1.77 24.00 2.84
C ASN A 71 -2.21 25.12 1.86
N ASN A 72 -3.25 24.84 1.06
CA ASN A 72 -3.89 25.69 0.07
C ASN A 72 -3.07 26.05 -1.20
N SER A 73 -1.87 25.50 -1.38
CA SER A 73 -1.11 25.59 -2.64
C SER A 73 -1.04 24.23 -3.33
N TYR A 74 -1.34 24.16 -4.64
CA TYR A 74 -1.26 22.90 -5.41
C TYR A 74 0.09 22.20 -5.22
N GLY A 75 0.08 20.87 -5.07
CA GLY A 75 1.28 20.06 -4.83
C GLY A 75 2.40 20.36 -5.84
N CYS A 76 2.06 20.38 -7.12
CA CYS A 76 2.98 20.70 -8.21
C CYS A 76 3.33 22.19 -8.41
N GLN A 77 2.98 23.06 -7.45
CA GLN A 77 3.44 24.45 -7.41
C GLN A 77 3.72 24.96 -5.98
N ASN A 78 3.78 24.06 -4.99
CA ASN A 78 4.06 24.42 -3.61
C ASN A 78 5.57 24.53 -3.39
N SER A 79 6.07 25.75 -3.22
CA SER A 79 7.51 26.01 -3.03
C SER A 79 8.02 25.54 -1.68
N TYR A 80 7.18 25.53 -0.65
CA TYR A 80 7.58 25.04 0.67
C TYR A 80 7.88 23.54 0.61
N SER A 81 6.98 22.72 0.05
CA SER A 81 7.19 21.28 0.01
C SER A 81 8.29 20.88 -0.99
N MET A 82 8.33 21.46 -2.19
CA MET A 82 9.31 21.06 -3.21
C MET A 82 10.69 21.70 -3.02
N ASN A 83 10.78 23.03 -2.92
CA ASN A 83 12.09 23.68 -2.76
C ASN A 83 12.59 23.60 -1.30
N GLY A 84 11.71 23.87 -0.34
CA GLY A 84 12.06 23.89 1.08
C GLY A 84 12.33 22.50 1.64
N VAL A 85 11.30 21.66 1.70
CA VAL A 85 11.43 20.32 2.30
C VAL A 85 12.20 19.38 1.38
N LEU A 86 11.69 19.06 0.20
CA LEU A 86 12.25 18.00 -0.64
C LEU A 86 13.69 18.30 -1.11
N LYS A 87 13.91 19.43 -1.80
CA LYS A 87 15.21 19.74 -2.40
C LYS A 87 16.23 20.27 -1.40
N THR A 88 15.80 21.06 -0.40
CA THR A 88 16.73 21.67 0.57
C THR A 88 16.89 20.84 1.83
N GLU A 89 15.81 20.54 2.55
CA GLU A 89 15.89 19.82 3.82
C GLU A 89 16.30 18.35 3.63
N LEU A 90 15.70 17.65 2.67
CA LEU A 90 15.97 16.24 2.39
C LEU A 90 17.13 16.03 1.41
N GLY A 91 17.71 17.11 0.88
CA GLY A 91 18.85 17.06 -0.03
C GLY A 91 18.59 16.32 -1.34
N PHE A 92 17.36 16.36 -1.85
CA PHE A 92 17.01 15.61 -3.07
C PHE A 92 17.68 16.19 -4.32
N GLU A 93 18.52 15.38 -4.97
CA GLU A 93 19.28 15.77 -6.17
C GLU A 93 18.62 15.35 -7.49
N GLY A 94 17.62 14.47 -7.44
CA GLY A 94 16.84 14.05 -8.60
C GLY A 94 15.90 15.16 -9.12
N PHE A 95 14.93 14.77 -9.94
CA PHE A 95 13.96 15.71 -10.54
C PHE A 95 12.53 15.47 -10.05
N VAL A 96 11.75 16.55 -9.99
CA VAL A 96 10.32 16.51 -9.67
C VAL A 96 9.49 16.48 -10.96
N VAL A 97 8.65 15.47 -11.09
CA VAL A 97 7.69 15.32 -12.19
C VAL A 97 6.28 15.60 -11.71
N SER A 98 5.43 16.20 -12.55
CA SER A 98 4.02 16.35 -12.21
C SER A 98 3.28 15.04 -12.35
N ASP A 99 2.32 14.78 -11.48
CA ASP A 99 1.25 13.85 -11.83
C ASP A 99 0.49 14.37 -13.07
N TRP A 100 -0.25 13.49 -13.74
CA TRP A 100 -0.77 13.68 -15.08
C TRP A 100 -1.88 14.74 -15.09
N GLY A 101 -1.53 15.96 -15.45
CA GLY A 101 -2.43 17.11 -15.37
C GLY A 101 -2.48 17.79 -13.99
N ALA A 102 -1.59 17.46 -13.05
CA ALA A 102 -1.49 18.13 -11.75
C ALA A 102 -0.87 19.53 -11.83
N GLN A 103 -0.22 19.91 -12.94
CA GLN A 103 0.30 21.26 -13.11
C GLN A 103 -0.84 22.30 -13.25
N ARG A 104 -0.85 23.31 -12.38
CA ARG A 104 -1.88 24.37 -12.34
C ARG A 104 -1.36 25.79 -12.54
N ALA A 105 -0.07 25.95 -12.82
CA ALA A 105 0.53 27.24 -13.13
C ALA A 105 1.67 27.11 -14.13
N GLY A 106 2.04 28.23 -14.75
CA GLY A 106 3.22 28.34 -15.63
C GLY A 106 4.50 28.64 -14.86
N LEU A 107 4.89 29.90 -14.76
CA LEU A 107 6.15 30.28 -14.12
C LEU A 107 6.18 29.97 -12.62
N ALA A 108 5.03 30.00 -11.94
CA ALA A 108 4.96 29.68 -10.53
C ALA A 108 5.35 28.21 -10.27
N SER A 109 4.87 27.24 -11.05
CA SER A 109 5.27 25.84 -10.87
C SER A 109 6.77 25.65 -11.15
N ALA A 110 7.31 26.34 -12.16
CA ALA A 110 8.74 26.26 -12.50
C ALA A 110 9.61 26.79 -11.35
N ASN A 111 9.27 27.97 -10.82
CA ASN A 111 10.00 28.60 -9.71
C ASN A 111 9.78 27.89 -8.37
N SER A 112 8.64 27.21 -8.18
CA SER A 112 8.35 26.44 -6.97
C SER A 112 9.04 25.09 -6.89
N GLY A 113 9.73 24.64 -7.95
CA GLY A 113 10.58 23.45 -7.90
C GLY A 113 10.19 22.31 -8.82
N LEU A 114 9.14 22.44 -9.64
CA LEU A 114 8.81 21.44 -10.66
C LEU A 114 9.91 21.42 -11.73
N ASP A 115 10.30 20.23 -12.20
CA ASP A 115 11.34 20.05 -13.22
C ASP A 115 10.78 19.49 -14.54
N MET A 116 9.74 18.65 -14.46
CA MET A 116 9.10 18.01 -15.61
C MET A 116 7.58 18.03 -15.47
N ALA A 117 6.88 18.46 -16.52
CA ALA A 117 5.42 18.45 -16.56
C ALA A 117 4.92 17.34 -17.49
N MET A 118 4.09 16.44 -16.94
CA MET A 118 3.54 15.27 -17.60
C MET A 118 2.00 15.27 -17.63
N PRO A 119 1.38 14.65 -18.66
CA PRO A 119 1.98 14.10 -19.89
C PRO A 119 2.43 15.19 -20.89
N GLY A 120 2.18 16.46 -20.54
CA GLY A 120 2.56 17.64 -21.29
C GLY A 120 2.26 18.87 -20.44
N SER A 121 2.41 20.06 -21.03
CA SER A 121 2.16 21.32 -20.32
C SER A 121 1.59 22.38 -21.24
N SER A 122 0.31 22.72 -21.07
CA SER A 122 -0.29 23.88 -21.74
C SER A 122 0.36 25.20 -21.33
N TYR A 123 1.07 25.23 -20.19
CA TYR A 123 1.76 26.42 -19.69
C TYR A 123 3.17 26.59 -20.25
N TRP A 124 3.93 25.50 -20.38
CA TRP A 124 5.36 25.55 -20.70
C TRP A 124 5.68 25.27 -22.18
N GLN A 125 4.80 24.55 -22.88
CA GLN A 125 4.98 24.22 -24.30
C GLN A 125 4.87 25.47 -25.20
N ASN A 126 4.98 25.26 -26.53
CA ASN A 126 4.89 26.31 -27.55
C ASN A 126 5.90 27.46 -27.35
N GLY A 127 7.08 27.15 -26.78
CA GLY A 127 8.15 28.12 -26.54
C GLY A 127 7.93 29.06 -25.36
N ASN A 128 6.91 28.84 -24.52
CA ASN A 128 6.60 29.72 -23.40
C ASN A 128 7.75 29.81 -22.38
N LEU A 129 8.42 28.70 -22.05
CA LEU A 129 9.60 28.74 -21.18
C LEU A 129 10.75 29.52 -21.81
N SER A 130 11.04 29.30 -23.09
CA SER A 130 12.09 30.03 -23.81
C SER A 130 11.82 31.53 -23.85
N LYS A 131 10.54 31.92 -24.06
CA LYS A 131 10.10 33.32 -24.00
C LYS A 131 10.24 33.91 -22.60
N ALA A 132 9.94 33.14 -21.56
CA ALA A 132 10.09 33.59 -20.18
C ALA A 132 11.57 33.79 -19.80
N VAL A 133 12.47 32.97 -20.33
CA VAL A 133 13.92 33.19 -20.16
C VAL A 133 14.37 34.42 -20.95
N SER A 134 13.96 34.56 -22.21
CA SER A 134 14.40 35.67 -23.05
C SER A 134 13.89 37.03 -22.58
N ASN A 135 12.71 37.08 -21.95
CA ASN A 135 12.14 38.30 -21.39
C ASN A 135 12.48 38.52 -19.89
N GLY A 136 13.24 37.62 -19.27
CA GLY A 136 13.70 37.73 -17.88
C GLY A 136 12.70 37.34 -16.80
N SER A 137 11.51 36.83 -17.14
CA SER A 137 10.51 36.37 -16.16
C SER A 137 10.86 35.02 -15.51
N LEU A 138 11.74 34.25 -16.14
CA LEU A 138 12.36 33.03 -15.60
C LEU A 138 13.88 33.16 -15.72
N THR A 139 14.62 32.83 -14.67
CA THR A 139 16.08 32.87 -14.75
C THR A 139 16.59 31.72 -15.64
N LYS A 140 17.63 31.99 -16.46
CA LYS A 140 18.29 30.93 -17.24
C LYS A 140 18.80 29.80 -16.34
N SER A 141 19.33 30.14 -15.16
CA SER A 141 19.81 29.16 -14.19
C SER A 141 18.72 28.23 -13.67
N ARG A 142 17.46 28.71 -13.52
CA ARG A 142 16.35 27.84 -13.12
C ARG A 142 16.05 26.80 -14.21
N LEU A 143 15.99 27.21 -15.46
CA LEU A 143 15.76 26.29 -16.58
C LEU A 143 16.92 25.30 -16.75
N ASP A 144 18.17 25.78 -16.61
CA ASP A 144 19.35 24.93 -16.63
C ASP A 144 19.29 23.87 -15.52
N ASP A 145 18.92 24.23 -14.27
CA ASP A 145 18.77 23.27 -13.16
C ASP A 145 17.70 22.20 -13.42
N MET A 146 16.55 22.56 -14.00
CA MET A 146 15.50 21.58 -14.39
C MET A 146 16.07 20.52 -15.33
N ALA A 147 16.75 20.98 -16.40
CA ALA A 147 17.34 20.10 -17.39
C ALA A 147 18.51 19.28 -16.80
N THR A 148 19.35 19.90 -15.97
CA THR A 148 20.47 19.23 -15.31
C THR A 148 19.99 18.11 -14.42
N ARG A 149 18.95 18.29 -13.59
CA ARG A 149 18.42 17.22 -12.72
C ARG A 149 17.89 16.02 -13.51
N ILE A 150 17.21 16.27 -14.63
CA ILE A 150 16.70 15.21 -15.50
C ILE A 150 17.86 14.45 -16.14
N LEU A 151 18.78 15.16 -16.79
CA LEU A 151 19.89 14.55 -17.52
C LEU A 151 20.91 13.90 -16.59
N SER A 152 21.24 14.51 -15.45
CA SER A 152 22.17 13.94 -14.47
C SER A 152 21.64 12.64 -13.89
N THR A 153 20.33 12.58 -13.59
CA THR A 153 19.66 11.36 -13.12
C THR A 153 19.69 10.28 -14.19
N TRP A 154 19.47 10.65 -15.46
CA TRP A 154 19.59 9.75 -16.59
C TRP A 154 21.01 9.17 -16.70
N TYR A 155 22.05 10.02 -16.69
CA TYR A 155 23.46 9.60 -16.69
C TYR A 155 23.87 8.79 -15.45
N ARG A 156 23.23 9.01 -14.30
CA ARG A 156 23.52 8.29 -13.05
C ARG A 156 23.11 6.82 -13.11
N LEU A 157 22.03 6.50 -13.83
CA LEU A 157 21.35 5.20 -13.72
C LEU A 157 21.39 4.34 -14.99
N GLU A 158 21.76 4.91 -16.14
CA GLU A 158 21.69 4.22 -17.42
C GLU A 158 23.01 3.70 -17.96
N GLU A 159 22.93 2.54 -18.58
CA GLU A 159 23.93 2.00 -19.47
C GLU A 159 23.84 2.69 -20.84
N LEU A 160 24.75 3.64 -21.11
CA LEU A 160 24.79 4.47 -22.32
C LEU A 160 24.84 3.71 -23.66
N ASN A 161 25.05 2.40 -23.65
CA ASN A 161 25.09 1.56 -24.84
C ASN A 161 23.87 0.62 -24.97
N SER A 162 22.87 0.73 -24.08
CA SER A 162 21.70 -0.15 -24.13
C SER A 162 20.78 0.20 -25.33
N PRO A 163 20.02 -0.76 -25.88
CA PRO A 163 19.01 -0.47 -26.90
C PRO A 163 17.93 0.50 -26.42
N ALA A 164 17.59 0.47 -25.12
CA ALA A 164 16.64 1.40 -24.51
C ALA A 164 17.19 2.84 -24.49
N PHE A 165 18.49 3.00 -24.22
CA PHE A 165 19.18 4.29 -24.32
C PHE A 165 19.20 4.81 -25.75
N GLN A 166 19.48 3.94 -26.73
CA GLN A 166 19.52 4.32 -28.14
C GLN A 166 18.13 4.56 -28.75
N ASN A 167 17.08 3.94 -28.19
CA ASN A 167 15.70 4.03 -28.67
C ASN A 167 14.71 4.03 -27.49
N PRO A 168 14.44 5.20 -26.87
CA PRO A 168 13.46 5.32 -25.79
C PRO A 168 12.09 4.81 -26.22
N GLY A 169 11.46 3.98 -25.38
CA GLY A 169 10.20 3.31 -25.71
C GLY A 169 10.35 2.06 -26.57
N PHE A 170 11.57 1.52 -26.74
CA PHE A 170 11.80 0.22 -27.36
C PHE A 170 10.87 -0.85 -26.76
N GLY A 171 10.09 -1.50 -27.62
CA GLY A 171 9.16 -2.55 -27.22
C GLY A 171 7.80 -2.10 -26.70
N LEU A 172 7.54 -0.78 -26.58
CA LEU A 172 6.22 -0.24 -26.23
C LEU A 172 5.44 0.12 -27.51
N PRO A 173 4.44 -0.66 -27.92
CA PRO A 173 3.65 -0.32 -29.09
C PRO A 173 2.73 0.88 -28.80
N ALA A 174 2.60 1.79 -29.77
CA ALA A 174 1.64 2.90 -29.68
C ALA A 174 0.18 2.41 -29.61
N SER A 175 -0.08 1.20 -30.14
CA SER A 175 -1.36 0.51 -30.02
C SER A 175 -1.11 -0.99 -29.98
N SER A 176 -1.59 -1.66 -28.93
CA SER A 176 -1.60 -3.13 -28.84
C SER A 176 -2.56 -3.78 -29.84
N LEU A 177 -3.47 -3.00 -30.44
CA LEU A 177 -4.41 -3.46 -31.47
C LEU A 177 -3.83 -3.38 -32.90
N ALA A 178 -2.68 -2.74 -33.09
CA ALA A 178 -1.99 -2.68 -34.37
C ALA A 178 -0.85 -3.72 -34.41
N PRO A 179 -0.42 -4.19 -35.60
CA PRO A 179 0.77 -5.03 -35.71
C PRO A 179 1.98 -4.37 -35.06
N HIS A 180 2.64 -5.11 -34.15
CA HIS A 180 3.83 -4.68 -33.45
C HIS A 180 4.72 -5.88 -33.15
N THR A 181 6.00 -5.62 -32.86
CA THR A 181 6.93 -6.65 -32.43
C THR A 181 6.61 -7.05 -31.00
N LEU A 182 6.37 -8.34 -30.76
CA LEU A 182 6.27 -8.89 -29.41
C LEU A 182 7.63 -8.75 -28.71
N VAL A 183 7.63 -8.15 -27.53
CA VAL A 183 8.77 -8.10 -26.62
C VAL A 183 8.40 -8.86 -25.35
N ASP A 184 9.08 -9.97 -25.08
CA ASP A 184 8.92 -10.71 -23.84
C ASP A 184 9.95 -10.20 -22.82
N ALA A 185 9.47 -9.38 -21.89
CA ALA A 185 10.29 -8.81 -20.81
C ALA A 185 10.23 -9.63 -19.52
N ARG A 186 9.61 -10.82 -19.52
CA ARG A 186 9.53 -11.66 -18.32
C ARG A 186 10.91 -12.22 -18.00
N ASN A 187 11.37 -12.02 -16.77
CA ASN A 187 12.58 -12.64 -16.26
C ASN A 187 12.23 -13.93 -15.49
N PRO A 188 12.68 -15.11 -15.94
CA PRO A 188 12.48 -16.37 -15.19
C PRO A 188 13.00 -16.32 -13.74
N GLU A 189 14.05 -15.54 -13.46
CA GLU A 189 14.61 -15.39 -12.12
C GLU A 189 13.65 -14.67 -11.16
N SER A 190 12.68 -13.91 -11.68
CA SER A 190 11.67 -13.21 -10.87
C SER A 190 10.50 -14.12 -10.49
N ALA A 191 10.35 -15.31 -11.09
CA ALA A 191 9.19 -16.17 -10.90
C ALA A 191 8.98 -16.57 -9.43
N ASP A 192 10.06 -16.95 -8.75
CA ASP A 192 10.00 -17.32 -7.33
C ASP A 192 9.68 -16.10 -6.45
N THR A 193 10.20 -14.92 -6.78
CA THR A 193 9.92 -13.69 -6.03
C THR A 193 8.45 -13.29 -6.15
N ILE A 194 7.84 -13.43 -7.34
CA ILE A 194 6.42 -13.15 -7.55
C ILE A 194 5.55 -14.11 -6.73
N LEU A 195 5.84 -15.41 -6.80
CA LEU A 195 5.09 -16.41 -6.06
C LEU A 195 5.26 -16.26 -4.54
N GLN A 196 6.51 -16.11 -4.04
CA GLN A 196 6.74 -15.97 -2.61
C GLN A 196 6.21 -14.63 -2.09
N GLY A 197 6.23 -13.56 -2.89
CA GLY A 197 5.57 -12.30 -2.54
C GLY A 197 4.07 -12.49 -2.31
N ALA A 198 3.40 -13.27 -3.16
CA ALA A 198 2.01 -13.64 -2.96
C ALA A 198 1.83 -14.51 -1.70
N VAL A 199 2.60 -15.60 -1.54
CA VAL A 199 2.52 -16.51 -0.38
C VAL A 199 2.73 -15.75 0.93
N GLU A 200 3.80 -14.98 1.03
CA GLU A 200 4.16 -14.25 2.26
C GLU A 200 3.26 -13.05 2.54
N GLY A 201 2.52 -12.55 1.54
CA GLY A 201 1.54 -11.49 1.67
C GLY A 201 0.16 -11.93 2.17
N HIS A 202 -0.16 -13.23 2.11
CA HIS A 202 -1.39 -13.77 2.69
C HIS A 202 -1.29 -13.81 4.21
N VAL A 203 -2.34 -13.35 4.89
CA VAL A 203 -2.40 -13.29 6.35
C VAL A 203 -3.50 -14.21 6.87
N LEU A 204 -3.11 -15.24 7.64
CA LEU A 204 -4.05 -16.09 8.34
C LEU A 204 -4.53 -15.35 9.60
N VAL A 205 -5.82 -15.01 9.69
CA VAL A 205 -6.36 -14.21 10.80
C VAL A 205 -7.26 -15.00 11.74
N LYS A 206 -7.69 -16.19 11.32
CA LYS A 206 -8.44 -17.15 12.15
C LYS A 206 -8.06 -18.56 11.74
N ASN A 207 -7.83 -19.45 12.70
CA ASN A 207 -7.68 -20.90 12.48
C ASN A 207 -8.07 -21.66 13.75
N VAL A 208 -9.29 -22.22 13.76
CA VAL A 208 -9.88 -22.93 14.89
C VAL A 208 -9.81 -24.43 14.63
N GLY A 209 -9.47 -25.19 15.67
CA GLY A 209 -9.41 -26.66 15.61
C GLY A 209 -8.32 -27.21 14.69
N ASN A 210 -7.31 -26.41 14.33
CA ASN A 210 -6.30 -26.75 13.31
C ASN A 210 -6.94 -27.18 11.99
N THR A 211 -8.01 -26.47 11.57
CA THR A 211 -8.67 -26.72 10.27
C THR A 211 -7.68 -26.59 9.13
N LEU A 212 -6.84 -25.55 9.18
CA LEU A 212 -5.67 -25.45 8.32
C LEU A 212 -4.40 -25.89 9.08
N PRO A 213 -3.46 -26.59 8.42
CA PRO A 213 -3.49 -26.98 7.01
C PRO A 213 -4.38 -28.20 6.70
N LEU A 214 -4.91 -28.25 5.48
CA LEU A 214 -5.71 -29.36 4.94
C LEU A 214 -4.85 -30.63 4.76
N LYS A 215 -5.39 -31.77 5.19
CA LYS A 215 -4.69 -33.08 5.19
C LYS A 215 -5.24 -34.05 4.14
N LYS A 216 -5.48 -33.56 2.92
CA LYS A 216 -6.08 -34.32 1.80
C LYS A 216 -7.56 -34.70 2.02
N PRO A 217 -8.46 -33.70 2.14
CA PRO A 217 -9.89 -33.95 2.23
C PRO A 217 -10.36 -34.74 1.00
N LYS A 218 -11.33 -35.64 1.19
CA LYS A 218 -11.93 -36.41 0.10
C LYS A 218 -12.99 -35.60 -0.64
N PHE A 219 -13.61 -34.62 0.01
CA PHE A 219 -14.61 -33.76 -0.60
C PHE A 219 -14.51 -32.31 -0.10
N LEU A 220 -14.33 -31.38 -1.04
CA LEU A 220 -14.39 -29.94 -0.82
C LEU A 220 -15.52 -29.31 -1.64
N SER A 221 -16.18 -28.31 -1.06
CA SER A 221 -17.11 -27.42 -1.77
C SER A 221 -16.55 -26.00 -1.85
N LEU A 222 -16.54 -25.41 -3.05
CA LEU A 222 -15.96 -24.10 -3.32
C LEU A 222 -17.04 -23.10 -3.76
N PHE A 223 -17.07 -21.91 -3.16
CA PHE A 223 -18.12 -20.92 -3.40
C PHE A 223 -17.56 -19.52 -3.61
N GLY A 224 -18.32 -18.69 -4.32
CA GLY A 224 -18.08 -17.25 -4.41
C GLY A 224 -17.37 -16.79 -5.69
N TYR A 225 -17.84 -15.66 -6.20
CA TYR A 225 -17.48 -15.11 -7.50
C TYR A 225 -15.99 -14.79 -7.69
N ASP A 226 -15.25 -14.65 -6.57
CA ASP A 226 -13.82 -14.36 -6.56
C ASP A 226 -12.95 -15.62 -6.73
N GLY A 227 -13.55 -16.82 -6.77
CA GLY A 227 -12.83 -18.09 -6.89
C GLY A 227 -12.30 -18.44 -8.28
N ILE A 228 -12.72 -17.72 -9.33
CA ILE A 228 -12.40 -18.06 -10.74
C ILE A 228 -11.63 -16.95 -11.45
N ALA A 229 -10.90 -17.27 -12.50
CA ALA A 229 -10.31 -16.24 -13.36
C ALA A 229 -11.42 -15.45 -14.09
N ALA A 230 -11.09 -14.21 -14.49
CA ALA A 230 -11.97 -13.44 -15.35
C ALA A 230 -12.26 -14.21 -16.64
N SER A 231 -13.51 -14.12 -17.13
CA SER A 231 -13.96 -14.83 -18.34
C SER A 231 -13.22 -14.41 -19.63
N ARG A 232 -12.51 -13.28 -19.58
CA ARG A 232 -11.70 -12.71 -20.68
C ARG A 232 -10.44 -12.10 -20.09
N ASN A 233 -9.33 -12.25 -20.81
CA ASN A 233 -8.08 -11.53 -20.55
C ASN A 233 -7.51 -11.09 -21.90
N THR A 234 -8.14 -10.08 -22.51
CA THR A 234 -7.82 -9.61 -23.86
C THR A 234 -7.91 -8.09 -23.90
N PRO A 235 -7.09 -7.40 -24.69
CA PRO A 235 -7.24 -5.96 -24.88
C PRO A 235 -8.64 -5.61 -25.41
N THR A 236 -9.47 -4.93 -24.61
CA THR A 236 -10.82 -4.48 -25.01
C THR A 236 -10.81 -3.00 -25.40
N THR A 237 -10.44 -2.14 -24.46
CA THR A 237 -10.13 -0.72 -24.65
C THR A 237 -8.84 -0.41 -23.90
N ALA A 238 -8.04 0.55 -24.39
CA ALA A 238 -6.75 0.89 -23.78
C ALA A 238 -6.86 1.27 -22.29
N PHE A 239 -8.05 1.66 -21.84
CA PHE A 239 -8.29 2.07 -20.47
C PHE A 239 -8.66 0.90 -19.55
N LYS A 240 -9.68 0.09 -19.87
CA LYS A 240 -10.22 -0.89 -18.92
C LYS A 240 -9.27 -2.04 -18.58
N TRP A 241 -8.72 -2.67 -19.63
CA TRP A 241 -7.86 -3.84 -19.47
C TRP A 241 -6.53 -3.46 -18.81
N ALA A 242 -5.87 -2.41 -19.31
CA ALA A 242 -4.60 -1.95 -18.77
C ALA A 242 -4.68 -1.42 -17.33
N PHE A 243 -5.86 -0.91 -16.91
CA PHE A 243 -6.06 -0.33 -15.58
C PHE A 243 -6.73 -1.31 -14.60
N GLY A 244 -6.90 -2.59 -14.98
CA GLY A 244 -7.47 -3.61 -14.08
C GLY A 244 -8.94 -3.37 -13.72
N LEU A 245 -9.69 -2.70 -14.58
CA LEU A 245 -11.08 -2.28 -14.34
C LEU A 245 -12.12 -3.16 -15.04
N GLU A 246 -11.68 -4.25 -15.69
CA GLU A 246 -12.60 -5.20 -16.34
C GLU A 246 -13.45 -5.99 -15.34
N ASN A 247 -12.99 -6.10 -14.09
CA ASN A 247 -13.71 -6.80 -13.03
C ASN A 247 -14.63 -5.91 -12.19
N THR A 248 -14.57 -4.60 -12.40
CA THR A 248 -15.21 -3.58 -11.56
C THR A 248 -16.13 -2.69 -12.40
N GLN A 249 -17.11 -3.29 -13.06
CA GLN A 249 -18.05 -2.58 -13.96
C GLN A 249 -19.51 -2.67 -13.51
N VAL A 250 -19.80 -3.51 -12.53
CA VAL A 250 -21.17 -3.80 -12.11
C VAL A 250 -21.23 -3.65 -10.60
N TYR A 251 -22.16 -2.84 -10.12
CA TYR A 251 -22.46 -2.73 -8.70
C TYR A 251 -23.13 -4.02 -8.20
N PRO A 252 -23.06 -4.30 -6.88
CA PRO A 252 -23.78 -5.43 -6.29
C PRO A 252 -25.28 -5.51 -6.63
N ASN A 253 -25.94 -4.37 -6.91
CA ASN A 253 -27.35 -4.31 -7.30
C ASN A 253 -27.60 -4.59 -8.80
N GLY A 254 -26.57 -4.92 -9.57
CA GLY A 254 -26.65 -5.21 -11.01
C GLY A 254 -26.60 -3.98 -11.92
N THR A 255 -26.51 -2.76 -11.36
CA THR A 255 -26.37 -1.55 -12.17
C THR A 255 -24.96 -1.43 -12.76
N TYR A 256 -24.87 -0.93 -14.00
CA TYR A 256 -23.62 -0.84 -14.75
C TYR A 256 -22.92 0.51 -14.54
N TRP A 257 -21.62 0.47 -14.29
CA TRP A 257 -20.74 1.64 -14.24
C TRP A 257 -20.21 1.96 -15.64
N SER A 258 -20.78 2.99 -16.27
CA SER A 258 -20.53 3.28 -17.68
C SER A 258 -19.09 3.70 -17.99
N ASP A 259 -18.63 3.42 -19.20
CA ASP A 259 -17.29 3.76 -19.70
C ASP A 259 -17.02 5.27 -19.63
N ALA A 260 -18.03 6.09 -19.93
CA ALA A 260 -17.93 7.54 -19.84
C ALA A 260 -17.68 7.98 -18.40
N PHE A 261 -18.37 7.35 -17.44
CA PHE A 261 -18.23 7.63 -16.02
C PHE A 261 -16.86 7.19 -15.49
N LEU A 262 -16.43 5.98 -15.86
CA LEU A 262 -15.11 5.46 -15.56
C LEU A 262 -13.99 6.38 -16.07
N PHE A 263 -14.12 6.85 -17.31
CA PHE A 263 -13.16 7.76 -17.93
C PHE A 263 -13.12 9.11 -17.23
N ALA A 264 -14.29 9.65 -16.87
CA ALA A 264 -14.40 10.94 -16.20
C ALA A 264 -13.88 10.90 -14.76
N THR A 265 -14.11 9.80 -14.04
CA THR A 265 -13.57 9.57 -12.68
C THR A 265 -12.04 9.57 -12.64
N PHE A 266 -11.39 9.16 -13.74
CA PHE A 266 -9.93 9.08 -13.80
C PHE A 266 -9.26 10.39 -14.24
N LEU A 267 -9.73 10.98 -15.34
CA LEU A 267 -9.16 12.21 -15.92
C LEU A 267 -9.73 13.50 -15.33
N SER A 268 -10.71 13.37 -14.44
CA SER A 268 -11.43 14.45 -13.80
C SER A 268 -11.77 14.06 -12.36
N SER A 269 -12.66 14.82 -11.73
CA SER A 269 -13.32 14.38 -10.50
C SER A 269 -14.82 14.42 -10.72
N GLU A 270 -15.48 13.42 -10.17
CA GLU A 270 -16.94 13.34 -10.16
C GLU A 270 -17.50 14.18 -9.00
N PRO A 271 -18.82 14.45 -8.99
CA PRO A 271 -19.46 15.09 -7.84
C PRO A 271 -19.12 14.35 -6.55
N ALA A 272 -18.90 15.10 -5.47
CA ALA A 272 -18.55 14.54 -4.18
C ALA A 272 -19.59 13.52 -3.71
N GLY A 273 -19.11 12.40 -3.13
CA GLY A 273 -19.95 11.27 -2.73
C GLY A 273 -20.24 10.27 -3.85
N THR A 274 -19.74 10.49 -5.07
CA THR A 274 -19.78 9.48 -6.12
C THR A 274 -18.72 8.41 -5.86
N THR A 275 -19.12 7.15 -5.86
CA THR A 275 -18.25 6.00 -5.65
C THR A 275 -18.42 4.96 -6.74
N GLY A 276 -17.34 4.34 -7.21
CA GLY A 276 -17.41 3.16 -8.05
C GLY A 276 -17.84 1.90 -7.29
N PRO A 277 -17.97 0.75 -7.98
CA PRO A 277 -18.33 -0.51 -7.35
C PRO A 277 -17.34 -0.92 -6.23
N GLY A 278 -17.87 -1.33 -5.07
CA GLY A 278 -17.08 -1.75 -3.91
C GLY A 278 -16.61 -3.22 -3.94
N VAL A 279 -16.99 -3.97 -4.98
CA VAL A 279 -16.61 -5.38 -5.19
C VAL A 279 -16.27 -5.59 -6.67
N ALA A 280 -15.46 -6.61 -6.95
CA ALA A 280 -15.11 -7.03 -8.30
C ALA A 280 -15.80 -8.35 -8.65
N LEU A 281 -16.83 -8.32 -9.51
CA LEU A 281 -17.71 -9.47 -9.77
C LEU A 281 -17.25 -10.38 -10.92
N ASN A 282 -16.26 -9.98 -11.72
CA ASN A 282 -15.80 -10.76 -12.87
C ASN A 282 -14.47 -11.48 -12.56
N GLY A 283 -14.52 -12.39 -11.58
CA GLY A 283 -13.39 -13.23 -11.21
C GLY A 283 -12.48 -12.64 -10.13
N THR A 284 -11.41 -13.37 -9.87
CA THR A 284 -10.49 -13.17 -8.75
C THR A 284 -9.79 -11.82 -8.82
N MET A 285 -9.73 -11.13 -7.68
CA MET A 285 -9.05 -9.86 -7.58
C MET A 285 -7.54 -10.07 -7.36
N ILE A 286 -6.77 -9.76 -8.40
CA ILE A 286 -5.31 -9.87 -8.40
C ILE A 286 -4.61 -8.53 -8.16
N THR A 287 -5.32 -7.42 -8.39
CA THR A 287 -4.85 -6.04 -8.25
C THR A 287 -6.06 -5.11 -8.06
N GLY A 288 -5.82 -3.89 -7.59
CA GLY A 288 -6.83 -2.83 -7.54
C GLY A 288 -7.00 -2.15 -8.90
N GLY A 289 -7.96 -1.24 -8.99
CA GLY A 289 -8.20 -0.46 -10.22
C GLY A 289 -7.28 0.77 -10.33
N GLY A 290 -6.95 1.18 -11.55
CA GLY A 290 -6.25 2.44 -11.82
C GLY A 290 -4.86 2.29 -12.44
N SER A 291 -4.08 3.36 -12.42
CA SER A 291 -2.74 3.42 -13.03
C SER A 291 -1.71 2.51 -12.34
N GLY A 292 -1.98 2.07 -11.12
CA GLY A 292 -1.16 1.11 -10.38
C GLY A 292 -1.48 -0.36 -10.69
N SER A 293 -2.44 -0.63 -11.58
CA SER A 293 -2.79 -1.99 -11.99
C SER A 293 -1.71 -2.63 -12.88
N ILE A 294 -1.82 -3.94 -13.05
CA ILE A 294 -1.01 -4.75 -13.96
C ILE A 294 -1.90 -5.58 -14.90
N THR A 295 -1.38 -5.93 -16.07
CA THR A 295 -1.97 -6.91 -16.99
C THR A 295 -1.13 -8.20 -16.93
N PRO A 296 -1.54 -9.21 -16.14
CA PRO A 296 -0.70 -10.39 -15.95
C PRO A 296 -0.67 -11.27 -17.21
N ALA A 297 0.42 -12.02 -17.38
CA ALA A 297 0.58 -12.93 -18.50
C ALA A 297 -0.41 -14.12 -18.45
N TYR A 298 -0.80 -14.52 -17.24
CA TYR A 298 -1.84 -15.51 -16.96
C TYR A 298 -2.47 -15.19 -15.60
N ILE A 299 -3.59 -15.82 -15.29
CA ILE A 299 -4.21 -15.74 -13.96
C ILE A 299 -4.42 -17.16 -13.49
N ASP A 300 -3.71 -17.55 -12.44
CA ASP A 300 -3.92 -18.82 -11.75
C ASP A 300 -4.89 -18.56 -10.59
N ALA A 301 -6.19 -18.67 -10.86
CA ALA A 301 -7.22 -18.35 -9.88
C ALA A 301 -7.34 -19.46 -8.82
N PRO A 302 -8.01 -19.20 -7.68
CA PRO A 302 -8.18 -20.21 -6.63
C PRO A 302 -8.71 -21.54 -7.17
N TYR A 303 -9.78 -21.52 -7.97
CA TYR A 303 -10.37 -22.73 -8.55
C TYR A 303 -9.38 -23.53 -9.42
N ASP A 304 -8.58 -22.86 -10.26
CA ASP A 304 -7.60 -23.51 -11.12
C ASP A 304 -6.55 -24.28 -10.28
N ALA A 305 -6.10 -23.68 -9.18
CA ALA A 305 -5.16 -24.29 -8.27
C ALA A 305 -5.77 -25.44 -7.46
N PHE A 306 -7.00 -25.28 -6.97
CA PHE A 306 -7.73 -26.35 -6.29
C PHE A 306 -8.02 -27.54 -7.21
N GLN A 307 -8.36 -27.32 -8.48
CA GLN A 307 -8.53 -28.41 -9.45
C GLN A 307 -7.25 -29.24 -9.60
N ARG A 308 -6.08 -28.58 -9.71
CA ARG A 308 -4.79 -29.29 -9.81
C ARG A 308 -4.43 -30.03 -8.53
N GLN A 309 -4.70 -29.45 -7.37
CA GLN A 309 -4.47 -30.12 -6.09
C GLN A 309 -5.43 -31.32 -5.90
N ALA A 310 -6.70 -31.16 -6.26
CA ALA A 310 -7.70 -32.22 -6.21
C ALA A 310 -7.35 -33.40 -7.11
N TYR A 311 -6.78 -33.15 -8.30
CA TYR A 311 -6.25 -34.22 -9.16
C TYR A 311 -5.18 -35.05 -8.45
N GLN A 312 -4.27 -34.40 -7.72
CA GLN A 312 -3.18 -35.08 -6.99
C GLN A 312 -3.71 -35.91 -5.81
N ASP A 313 -4.68 -35.36 -5.07
CA ASP A 313 -5.19 -35.99 -3.85
C ASP A 313 -6.40 -36.91 -4.08
N ARG A 314 -6.96 -36.90 -5.30
CA ARG A 314 -8.24 -37.54 -5.67
C ARG A 314 -9.42 -37.01 -4.84
N THR A 315 -9.39 -35.71 -4.57
CA THR A 315 -10.47 -34.98 -3.88
C THR A 315 -11.62 -34.73 -4.86
N LEU A 316 -12.85 -35.00 -4.45
CA LEU A 316 -14.04 -34.51 -5.13
C LEU A 316 -14.15 -33.00 -4.89
N LEU A 317 -14.41 -32.23 -5.95
CA LEU A 317 -14.76 -30.82 -5.84
C LEU A 317 -16.21 -30.62 -6.29
N ALA A 318 -17.00 -29.94 -5.47
CA ALA A 318 -18.23 -29.28 -5.89
C ALA A 318 -17.98 -27.76 -5.89
N TRP A 319 -18.63 -27.01 -6.78
CA TRP A 319 -18.47 -25.57 -6.80
C TRP A 319 -19.70 -24.81 -7.29
N ASN A 320 -19.91 -23.62 -6.74
CA ASN A 320 -20.85 -22.62 -7.24
C ASN A 320 -20.27 -21.21 -7.05
N PHE A 321 -19.89 -20.56 -8.15
CA PHE A 321 -19.28 -19.23 -8.17
C PHE A 321 -20.23 -18.13 -8.65
N VAL A 322 -21.52 -18.44 -8.78
CA VAL A 322 -22.52 -17.54 -9.38
C VAL A 322 -23.52 -17.07 -8.33
N ASP A 323 -24.06 -18.00 -7.55
CA ASP A 323 -25.16 -17.70 -6.62
C ASP A 323 -24.64 -17.26 -5.25
N LEU A 324 -25.34 -16.31 -4.63
CA LEU A 324 -25.10 -15.93 -3.23
C LEU A 324 -25.89 -16.82 -2.25
N ASP A 325 -27.01 -17.38 -2.71
CA ASP A 325 -27.79 -18.38 -1.98
C ASP A 325 -27.45 -19.77 -2.52
N VAL A 326 -26.57 -20.47 -1.82
CA VAL A 326 -26.04 -21.75 -2.29
C VAL A 326 -26.63 -22.91 -1.49
N THR A 327 -26.55 -24.10 -2.07
CA THR A 327 -26.82 -25.35 -1.37
C THR A 327 -25.50 -26.06 -1.14
N VAL A 328 -25.21 -26.42 0.12
CA VAL A 328 -24.00 -27.17 0.46
C VAL A 328 -24.32 -28.67 0.53
N ASP A 329 -23.57 -29.48 -0.22
CA ASP A 329 -23.59 -30.93 -0.03
C ASP A 329 -23.04 -31.26 1.36
N GLN A 330 -23.86 -31.91 2.18
CA GLN A 330 -23.56 -32.23 3.57
C GLN A 330 -22.42 -33.24 3.75
N ALA A 331 -21.96 -33.88 2.67
CA ALA A 331 -20.76 -34.71 2.69
C ALA A 331 -19.45 -33.91 2.55
N SER A 332 -19.51 -32.59 2.32
CA SER A 332 -18.33 -31.72 2.24
C SER A 332 -17.56 -31.73 3.56
N GLU A 333 -16.27 -32.04 3.52
CA GLU A 333 -15.41 -31.98 4.72
C GLU A 333 -15.06 -30.53 5.09
N HIS A 334 -14.85 -29.69 4.07
CA HIS A 334 -14.68 -28.25 4.22
C HIS A 334 -15.39 -27.51 3.08
N CYS A 335 -15.91 -26.33 3.40
CA CYS A 335 -16.46 -25.39 2.45
C CYS A 335 -15.57 -24.16 2.38
N ILE A 336 -15.16 -23.74 1.18
CA ILE A 336 -14.25 -22.62 0.99
C ILE A 336 -14.98 -21.53 0.24
N VAL A 337 -15.02 -20.32 0.81
CA VAL A 337 -15.74 -19.16 0.26
C VAL A 337 -14.71 -18.09 -0.15
N PHE A 338 -14.77 -17.68 -1.42
CA PHE A 338 -13.94 -16.63 -1.99
C PHE A 338 -14.78 -15.37 -2.20
N ILE A 339 -14.43 -14.30 -1.50
CA ILE A 339 -15.08 -12.99 -1.61
C ILE A 339 -14.01 -11.90 -1.74
N ASN A 340 -14.43 -10.70 -2.12
CA ASN A 340 -13.47 -9.62 -2.35
C ASN A 340 -13.98 -8.22 -2.00
N ALA A 341 -13.07 -7.26 -1.91
CA ALA A 341 -13.41 -5.84 -1.67
C ALA A 341 -12.51 -4.93 -2.50
N GLN A 342 -13.12 -4.24 -3.47
CA GLN A 342 -12.42 -3.50 -4.52
C GLN A 342 -12.11 -2.08 -4.05
N SER A 343 -10.93 -1.58 -4.44
CA SER A 343 -10.62 -0.15 -4.47
C SER A 343 -10.02 0.23 -5.82
N SER A 344 -10.03 1.52 -6.14
CA SER A 344 -9.45 2.02 -7.38
C SER A 344 -8.98 3.45 -7.24
N GLU A 345 -8.00 3.80 -8.05
CA GLU A 345 -7.76 5.19 -8.39
C GLU A 345 -9.04 5.86 -8.92
N GLY A 346 -9.26 7.11 -8.52
CA GLY A 346 -10.34 7.98 -8.96
C GLY A 346 -11.56 8.03 -8.03
N TRP A 347 -11.75 7.06 -7.13
CA TRP A 347 -12.81 7.10 -6.13
C TRP A 347 -12.43 6.41 -4.82
N ASP A 348 -12.98 6.91 -3.71
CA ASP A 348 -12.87 6.24 -2.42
C ASP A 348 -13.97 5.19 -2.26
N ARG A 349 -13.68 4.11 -1.51
CA ARG A 349 -14.62 3.00 -1.35
C ARG A 349 -15.93 3.46 -0.71
N PRO A 350 -17.09 2.94 -1.17
CA PRO A 350 -18.37 3.26 -0.55
C PRO A 350 -18.50 2.67 0.85
N ASP A 351 -17.94 1.48 1.06
CA ASP A 351 -18.13 0.70 2.29
C ASP A 351 -16.88 -0.14 2.61
N LEU A 352 -16.70 -0.45 3.91
CA LEU A 352 -15.69 -1.40 4.37
C LEU A 352 -16.17 -2.85 4.40
N ALA A 353 -17.46 -3.10 4.15
CA ALA A 353 -18.06 -4.43 4.05
C ALA A 353 -19.37 -4.42 3.23
N ASP A 354 -19.52 -5.35 2.29
CA ASP A 354 -20.70 -5.45 1.42
C ASP A 354 -21.66 -6.57 1.86
N ALA A 355 -22.96 -6.31 1.80
CA ALA A 355 -23.98 -7.25 2.28
C ALA A 355 -24.09 -8.53 1.44
N GLY A 356 -23.76 -8.48 0.15
CA GLY A 356 -23.88 -9.63 -0.75
C GLY A 356 -22.86 -10.72 -0.43
N SER A 357 -21.60 -10.34 -0.29
CA SER A 357 -20.50 -11.24 0.07
C SER A 357 -20.66 -11.79 1.48
N ASP A 358 -21.05 -10.94 2.44
CA ASP A 358 -21.27 -11.38 3.81
C ASP A 358 -22.44 -12.37 3.90
N ARG A 359 -23.52 -12.15 3.14
CA ARG A 359 -24.63 -13.10 3.03
C ARG A 359 -24.19 -14.45 2.47
N LEU A 360 -23.32 -14.49 1.46
CA LEU A 360 -22.78 -15.74 0.93
C LEU A 360 -22.01 -16.51 2.02
N VAL A 361 -21.15 -15.82 2.77
CA VAL A 361 -20.39 -16.42 3.88
C VAL A 361 -21.34 -17.01 4.93
N GLU A 362 -22.34 -16.24 5.37
CA GLU A 362 -23.33 -16.69 6.36
C GLU A 362 -24.18 -17.86 5.84
N ASN A 363 -24.59 -17.83 4.56
CA ASN A 363 -25.37 -18.88 3.93
C ASN A 363 -24.60 -20.21 3.92
N VAL A 364 -23.33 -20.20 3.50
CA VAL A 364 -22.46 -21.39 3.53
C VAL A 364 -22.24 -21.86 4.97
N ALA A 365 -21.88 -20.95 5.88
CA ALA A 365 -21.62 -21.29 7.28
C ALA A 365 -22.86 -21.83 8.00
N SER A 366 -24.08 -21.52 7.56
CA SER A 366 -25.31 -22.10 8.10
C SER A 366 -25.51 -23.58 7.75
N GLN A 367 -24.84 -24.07 6.71
CA GLN A 367 -24.97 -25.44 6.17
C GLN A 367 -23.68 -26.26 6.26
N CYS A 368 -22.54 -25.64 6.60
CA CYS A 368 -21.22 -26.27 6.62
C CYS A 368 -20.47 -25.91 7.91
N ASN A 369 -20.22 -26.90 8.77
CA ASN A 369 -19.59 -26.70 10.08
C ASN A 369 -18.07 -26.43 10.01
N SER A 370 -17.48 -26.51 8.83
CA SER A 370 -16.08 -26.17 8.57
C SER A 370 -15.97 -25.29 7.34
N THR A 371 -16.26 -24.00 7.54
CA THR A 371 -16.22 -22.96 6.52
C THR A 371 -14.92 -22.17 6.62
N ILE A 372 -14.20 -22.09 5.51
CA ILE A 372 -12.94 -21.35 5.34
C ILE A 372 -13.22 -20.17 4.42
N VAL A 373 -12.86 -18.95 4.83
CA VAL A 373 -13.09 -17.74 4.03
C VAL A 373 -11.75 -17.18 3.53
N VAL A 374 -11.68 -16.87 2.23
CA VAL A 374 -10.54 -16.18 1.61
C VAL A 374 -11.03 -14.83 1.07
N LEU A 375 -10.34 -13.76 1.44
CA LEU A 375 -10.66 -12.39 1.07
C LEU A 375 -9.57 -11.78 0.21
N HIS A 376 -9.81 -11.53 -1.07
CA HIS A 376 -8.94 -10.66 -1.87
C HIS A 376 -9.42 -9.21 -1.76
N HIS A 377 -8.56 -8.29 -1.34
CA HIS A 377 -8.99 -6.91 -1.09
C HIS A 377 -7.86 -5.92 -1.12
N ALA A 378 -8.20 -4.71 -1.58
CA ALA A 378 -7.33 -3.56 -1.55
C ALA A 378 -7.66 -2.69 -0.32
N GLY A 379 -6.93 -2.90 0.77
CA GLY A 379 -7.10 -2.20 2.05
C GLY A 379 -8.18 -2.81 2.96
N VAL A 380 -8.51 -2.15 4.06
CA VAL A 380 -9.36 -2.67 5.14
C VAL A 380 -10.66 -3.33 4.66
N ARG A 381 -10.94 -4.56 5.10
CA ARG A 381 -12.24 -5.23 4.96
C ARG A 381 -12.70 -5.74 6.32
N LEU A 382 -13.83 -5.23 6.81
CA LEU A 382 -14.37 -5.69 8.10
C LEU A 382 -14.94 -7.09 7.97
N VAL A 383 -14.95 -7.86 9.06
CA VAL A 383 -15.43 -9.25 9.07
C VAL A 383 -16.40 -9.54 10.21
N ASP A 384 -16.66 -8.56 11.08
CA ASP A 384 -17.41 -8.70 12.34
C ASP A 384 -18.86 -9.17 12.19
N ARG A 385 -19.45 -9.08 10.99
CA ARG A 385 -20.79 -9.61 10.73
C ARG A 385 -20.86 -11.14 10.88
N TRP A 386 -19.79 -11.85 10.53
CA TRP A 386 -19.78 -13.32 10.48
C TRP A 386 -18.60 -13.96 11.20
N ILE A 387 -17.50 -13.25 11.47
CA ILE A 387 -16.25 -13.85 11.97
C ILE A 387 -16.39 -14.65 13.26
N ASP A 388 -17.34 -14.33 14.14
CA ASP A 388 -17.55 -15.04 15.41
C ASP A 388 -18.46 -16.29 15.27
N ASN A 389 -18.98 -16.57 14.07
CA ASN A 389 -19.70 -17.81 13.80
C ASN A 389 -18.77 -19.02 14.03
N PRO A 390 -19.17 -20.01 14.85
CA PRO A 390 -18.33 -21.17 15.17
C PRO A 390 -18.05 -22.06 13.96
N ASN A 391 -18.92 -22.04 12.96
CA ASN A 391 -18.76 -22.82 11.73
C ASN A 391 -17.73 -22.19 10.77
N ILE A 392 -17.31 -20.94 11.02
CA ILE A 392 -16.21 -20.31 10.28
C ILE A 392 -14.91 -20.66 10.99
N THR A 393 -14.20 -21.63 10.46
CA THR A 393 -13.08 -22.27 11.14
C THR A 393 -11.73 -21.69 10.72
N ALA A 394 -11.62 -21.10 9.54
CA ALA A 394 -10.41 -20.37 9.14
C ALA A 394 -10.71 -19.16 8.24
N VAL A 395 -9.85 -18.14 8.30
CA VAL A 395 -9.97 -16.94 7.46
C VAL A 395 -8.59 -16.48 7.01
N ILE A 396 -8.43 -16.25 5.71
CA ILE A 396 -7.20 -15.75 5.09
C ILE A 396 -7.50 -14.41 4.40
N PHE A 397 -6.72 -13.40 4.74
CA PHE A 397 -6.67 -12.12 4.04
C PHE A 397 -5.63 -12.25 2.93
N GLY A 398 -6.10 -12.42 1.69
CA GLY A 398 -5.26 -12.65 0.51
C GLY A 398 -4.76 -11.39 -0.18
N HIS A 399 -5.25 -10.21 0.21
CA HIS A 399 -4.85 -8.92 -0.35
C HIS A 399 -4.94 -8.91 -1.89
N LEU A 400 -3.86 -8.50 -2.58
CA LEU A 400 -3.73 -8.41 -4.02
C LEU A 400 -2.53 -9.26 -4.48
N PRO A 401 -2.71 -10.58 -4.69
CA PRO A 401 -1.60 -11.53 -4.85
C PRO A 401 -1.03 -11.60 -6.28
N GLY A 402 -1.51 -10.77 -7.21
CA GLY A 402 -1.09 -10.82 -8.60
C GLY A 402 -1.46 -12.12 -9.31
N GLN A 403 -0.66 -12.50 -10.30
CA GLN A 403 -0.99 -13.59 -11.24
C GLN A 403 -1.08 -15.00 -10.62
N ASP A 404 -0.47 -15.24 -9.46
CA ASP A 404 -0.33 -16.55 -8.81
C ASP A 404 -1.26 -16.72 -7.57
N SER A 405 -2.38 -16.00 -7.53
CA SER A 405 -3.38 -16.01 -6.44
C SER A 405 -3.68 -17.42 -5.89
N GLY A 406 -4.18 -18.33 -6.74
CA GLY A 406 -4.57 -19.67 -6.35
C GLY A 406 -3.39 -20.54 -5.95
N ARG A 407 -2.24 -20.40 -6.61
CA ARG A 407 -1.02 -21.15 -6.26
C ARG A 407 -0.54 -20.79 -4.87
N ALA A 408 -0.51 -19.50 -4.55
CA ALA A 408 -0.12 -19.01 -3.23
C ALA A 408 -1.06 -19.55 -2.12
N LEU A 409 -2.36 -19.59 -2.39
CA LEU A 409 -3.33 -20.20 -1.46
C LEU A 409 -3.06 -21.67 -1.22
N ILE A 410 -2.73 -22.46 -2.25
CA ILE A 410 -2.41 -23.89 -2.07
C ILE A 410 -1.15 -24.09 -1.23
N GLU A 411 -0.12 -23.24 -1.37
CA GLU A 411 1.08 -23.30 -0.53
C GLU A 411 0.77 -23.22 0.97
N ILE A 412 -0.16 -22.32 1.34
CA ILE A 412 -0.56 -22.10 2.73
C ILE A 412 -1.61 -23.12 3.17
N MET A 413 -2.71 -23.27 2.42
CA MET A 413 -3.87 -24.05 2.86
C MET A 413 -3.55 -25.54 2.98
N TYR A 414 -2.60 -26.06 2.20
CA TYR A 414 -2.14 -27.45 2.31
C TYR A 414 -0.86 -27.60 3.16
N GLY A 415 -0.40 -26.52 3.81
CA GLY A 415 0.71 -26.57 4.76
C GLY A 415 2.05 -26.92 4.12
N LYS A 416 2.23 -26.62 2.83
CA LYS A 416 3.55 -26.72 2.19
C LYS A 416 4.50 -25.69 2.78
N GLN A 417 3.94 -24.54 3.16
CA GLN A 417 4.60 -23.52 3.94
C GLN A 417 3.65 -23.02 5.04
N SER A 418 4.21 -22.62 6.18
CA SER A 418 3.42 -21.90 7.19
C SER A 418 3.11 -20.49 6.69
N PRO A 419 1.88 -19.96 6.93
CA PRO A 419 1.62 -18.55 6.72
C PRO A 419 2.56 -17.72 7.59
N SER A 420 2.95 -16.57 7.06
CA SER A 420 3.91 -15.66 7.71
C SER A 420 3.61 -14.18 7.49
N GLY A 421 2.56 -13.85 6.73
CA GLY A 421 2.11 -12.48 6.54
C GLY A 421 1.59 -11.87 7.84
N ARG A 422 1.70 -10.54 7.95
CA ARG A 422 1.16 -9.73 9.03
C ARG A 422 0.37 -8.57 8.45
N LEU A 423 -0.71 -8.16 9.11
CA LEU A 423 -1.54 -7.04 8.66
C LEU A 423 -0.73 -5.73 8.69
N PRO A 424 -0.62 -5.02 7.55
CA PRO A 424 0.05 -3.72 7.50
C PRO A 424 -0.86 -2.55 7.90
N TYR A 425 -2.06 -2.83 8.40
CA TYR A 425 -3.08 -1.87 8.83
C TYR A 425 -3.96 -2.50 9.93
N THR A 426 -4.75 -1.68 10.60
CA THR A 426 -5.69 -2.11 11.65
C THR A 426 -7.06 -2.44 11.05
N VAL A 427 -7.64 -3.59 11.43
CA VAL A 427 -9.01 -3.98 11.06
C VAL A 427 -9.93 -3.75 12.25
N ALA A 428 -10.85 -2.79 12.12
CA ALA A 428 -11.82 -2.47 13.17
C ALA A 428 -12.88 -3.55 13.39
N LYS A 429 -13.63 -3.43 14.48
CA LYS A 429 -14.87 -4.20 14.66
C LYS A 429 -16.05 -3.52 13.98
N ARG A 430 -16.05 -2.19 13.96
CA ARG A 430 -17.11 -1.36 13.37
C ARG A 430 -16.48 -0.23 12.58
N ASP A 431 -17.14 0.18 11.50
CA ASP A 431 -16.67 1.31 10.67
C ASP A 431 -16.48 2.58 11.51
N ALA A 432 -17.40 2.82 12.45
CA ALA A 432 -17.38 3.97 13.36
C ALA A 432 -16.14 4.05 14.27
N ASP A 433 -15.40 2.95 14.45
CA ASP A 433 -14.19 2.93 15.28
C ASP A 433 -13.02 3.72 14.63
N TYR A 434 -13.03 3.89 13.30
CA TYR A 434 -12.10 4.78 12.60
C TYR A 434 -12.42 6.27 12.84
N GLY A 435 -13.62 6.59 13.32
CA GLY A 435 -14.04 7.97 13.57
C GLY A 435 -13.99 8.83 12.30
N ASN A 436 -13.40 10.02 12.40
CA ASN A 436 -13.26 10.95 11.27
C ASN A 436 -12.30 10.46 10.18
N LEU A 437 -11.50 9.43 10.45
CA LEU A 437 -10.54 8.85 9.49
C LEU A 437 -11.20 7.83 8.54
N LEU A 438 -12.49 7.52 8.73
CA LEU A 438 -13.18 6.47 7.99
C LEU A 438 -13.34 6.79 6.50
N GLY A 439 -13.70 8.02 6.18
CA GLY A 439 -14.16 8.41 4.85
C GLY A 439 -13.59 9.74 4.39
N PRO A 440 -13.66 10.03 3.09
CA PRO A 440 -13.12 11.25 2.53
C PRO A 440 -13.88 12.48 3.04
N VAL A 441 -13.17 13.60 3.13
CA VAL A 441 -13.81 14.90 3.34
C VAL A 441 -14.58 15.30 2.08
N LEU A 442 -15.85 15.65 2.27
CA LEU A 442 -16.73 16.17 1.23
C LEU A 442 -16.89 17.69 1.37
N PRO A 443 -17.02 18.45 0.27
CA PRO A 443 -17.32 19.88 0.31
C PRO A 443 -18.68 20.14 0.98
N VAL A 444 -18.76 21.22 1.76
CA VAL A 444 -20.01 21.66 2.42
C VAL A 444 -20.61 22.83 1.65
N GLY A 445 -21.79 22.63 1.05
CA GLY A 445 -22.49 23.68 0.31
C GLY A 445 -21.80 24.03 -1.03
N VAL A 446 -21.69 25.32 -1.34
CA VAL A 446 -21.01 25.82 -2.56
C VAL A 446 -19.54 26.12 -2.24
N ASP A 447 -18.83 25.12 -1.73
CA ASP A 447 -17.39 25.24 -1.49
C ASP A 447 -16.61 24.80 -2.75
N TYR A 448 -15.96 25.77 -3.39
CA TYR A 448 -15.08 25.51 -4.53
C TYR A 448 -13.69 25.02 -4.10
N TYR A 449 -13.38 25.00 -2.81
CA TYR A 449 -12.05 24.73 -2.27
C TYR A 449 -12.13 23.84 -1.03
N THR A 450 -12.56 22.58 -1.19
CA THR A 450 -12.61 21.59 -0.10
C THR A 450 -11.34 21.62 0.76
N GLN A 451 -11.51 21.67 2.07
CA GLN A 451 -10.43 21.71 3.06
C GLN A 451 -10.46 20.44 3.90
N ASP A 452 -9.38 19.67 3.86
CA ASP A 452 -9.17 18.53 4.73
C ASP A 452 -8.11 18.90 5.77
N ASN A 453 -8.51 19.02 7.04
CA ASN A 453 -7.63 19.42 8.12
C ASN A 453 -7.24 18.19 8.92
N PHE A 454 -5.96 17.83 8.91
CA PHE A 454 -5.43 16.63 9.56
C PHE A 454 -5.25 16.87 11.06
N THR A 455 -6.37 17.12 11.75
CA THR A 455 -6.44 17.47 13.17
C THR A 455 -6.06 16.32 14.10
N GLU A 456 -6.11 15.08 13.60
CA GLU A 456 -5.61 13.88 14.25
C GLU A 456 -4.09 13.87 14.41
N GLY A 457 -3.37 14.71 13.66
CA GLY A 457 -1.93 14.77 13.65
C GLY A 457 -1.30 13.41 13.31
N VAL A 458 -0.37 12.93 14.14
CA VAL A 458 0.30 11.64 13.92
C VAL A 458 -0.57 10.41 14.26
N TYR A 459 -1.80 10.59 14.77
CA TYR A 459 -2.62 9.50 15.30
C TYR A 459 -3.56 8.92 14.25
N ILE A 460 -2.99 8.27 13.23
CA ILE A 460 -3.72 7.44 12.25
C ILE A 460 -3.50 5.94 12.51
N ASP A 461 -4.35 5.10 11.91
CA ASP A 461 -4.31 3.63 12.02
C ASP A 461 -4.13 3.16 13.49
N TYR A 462 -3.21 2.24 13.78
CA TYR A 462 -3.03 1.69 15.12
C TYR A 462 -2.74 2.74 16.20
N LYS A 463 -2.15 3.90 15.84
CA LYS A 463 -1.93 4.99 16.79
C LYS A 463 -3.24 5.63 17.22
N HIS A 464 -4.22 5.78 16.31
CA HIS A 464 -5.58 6.20 16.63
C HIS A 464 -6.23 5.23 17.62
N PHE A 465 -6.21 3.93 17.31
CA PHE A 465 -6.84 2.89 18.14
C PHE A 465 -6.25 2.84 19.55
N ILE A 466 -4.93 2.98 19.68
CA ILE A 466 -4.26 3.06 20.99
C ILE A 466 -4.67 4.35 21.73
N ALA A 467 -4.63 5.50 21.06
CA ALA A 467 -4.94 6.79 21.68
C ALA A 467 -6.40 6.88 22.16
N GLN A 468 -7.32 6.27 21.41
CA GLN A 468 -8.75 6.24 21.74
C GLN A 468 -9.14 5.03 22.62
N ASN A 469 -8.18 4.17 22.99
CA ASN A 469 -8.41 2.94 23.74
C ASN A 469 -9.49 2.03 23.10
N ILE A 470 -9.42 1.89 21.78
CA ILE A 470 -10.33 1.05 20.98
C ILE A 470 -9.67 -0.30 20.72
N THR A 471 -10.37 -1.39 21.02
CA THR A 471 -9.91 -2.74 20.69
C THR A 471 -10.32 -3.11 19.26
N PRO A 472 -9.37 -3.26 18.31
CA PRO A 472 -9.68 -3.69 16.95
C PRO A 472 -10.13 -5.16 16.90
N ARG A 473 -10.61 -5.59 15.73
CA ARG A 473 -10.81 -7.02 15.44
C ARG A 473 -9.46 -7.70 15.24
N TYR A 474 -8.62 -7.10 14.40
CA TYR A 474 -7.23 -7.49 14.19
C TYR A 474 -6.36 -6.24 14.19
N GLU A 475 -5.38 -6.22 15.07
CA GLU A 475 -4.46 -5.10 15.21
C GLU A 475 -3.38 -5.06 14.13
N PHE A 476 -2.77 -3.90 13.95
CA PHE A 476 -1.57 -3.75 13.12
C PHE A 476 -0.47 -4.74 13.54
N GLY A 477 0.13 -5.40 12.55
CA GLY A 477 1.15 -6.42 12.74
C GLY A 477 0.61 -7.80 13.11
N PHE A 478 -0.70 -8.02 13.19
CA PHE A 478 -1.31 -9.32 13.52
C PHE A 478 -1.23 -10.32 12.35
N GLY A 479 -1.06 -11.60 12.66
CA GLY A 479 -1.15 -12.71 11.71
C GLY A 479 -0.73 -14.02 12.36
N LEU A 480 -1.47 -15.09 12.11
CA LEU A 480 -1.20 -16.41 12.66
C LEU A 480 -0.17 -17.17 11.81
N THR A 481 0.55 -18.08 12.46
CA THR A 481 1.39 -19.10 11.80
C THR A 481 0.89 -20.49 12.18
N TYR A 482 1.40 -21.55 11.54
CA TYR A 482 1.13 -22.93 11.99
C TYR A 482 2.02 -23.38 13.15
N SER A 483 2.90 -22.50 13.63
CA SER A 483 3.74 -22.74 14.80
C SER A 483 3.50 -21.69 15.89
N THR A 484 4.22 -21.83 16.99
CA THR A 484 4.21 -20.88 18.10
C THR A 484 5.64 -20.50 18.46
N PHE A 485 5.81 -19.26 18.92
CA PHE A 485 7.12 -18.69 19.22
C PHE A 485 7.16 -18.09 20.62
N ASP A 486 8.27 -18.35 21.31
CA ASP A 486 8.63 -17.76 22.60
C ASP A 486 9.74 -16.73 22.41
N TYR A 487 9.62 -15.60 23.11
CA TYR A 487 10.56 -14.50 23.04
C TYR A 487 11.34 -14.41 24.35
N ALA A 488 12.65 -14.17 24.28
CA ALA A 488 13.50 -14.07 25.46
C ALA A 488 14.67 -13.10 25.26
N SER A 489 15.45 -12.92 26.33
CA SER A 489 16.79 -12.30 26.28
C SER A 489 16.84 -10.87 25.71
N ILE A 490 15.86 -10.01 26.01
CA ILE A 490 15.92 -8.61 25.54
C ILE A 490 17.15 -7.88 26.13
N GLY A 491 17.96 -7.32 25.24
CA GLY A 491 19.14 -6.52 25.54
C GLY A 491 19.09 -5.19 24.81
N VAL A 492 19.67 -4.15 25.42
CA VAL A 492 19.80 -2.83 24.83
C VAL A 492 21.25 -2.40 24.98
N SER A 493 21.93 -2.17 23.86
CA SER A 493 23.26 -1.59 23.83
C SER A 493 23.19 -0.17 23.29
N GLN A 494 23.82 0.78 23.98
CA GLN A 494 23.95 2.16 23.50
C GLN A 494 25.16 2.26 22.55
N GLY A 495 24.99 2.98 21.46
CA GLY A 495 26.07 3.35 20.55
C GLY A 495 26.91 4.51 21.10
N TYR A 496 27.96 4.87 20.36
CA TYR A 496 28.84 6.01 20.68
C TYR A 496 28.40 7.32 20.02
N ALA A 497 27.22 7.32 19.38
CA ALA A 497 26.69 8.49 18.70
C ALA A 497 26.38 9.62 19.69
N ASN A 498 26.55 10.86 19.25
CA ASN A 498 26.22 12.04 20.04
C ASN A 498 24.72 12.03 20.40
N THR A 499 24.35 12.37 21.63
CA THR A 499 22.95 12.39 22.12
C THR A 499 22.48 13.79 22.56
N GLN A 500 23.10 14.85 22.04
CA GLN A 500 22.66 16.22 22.27
C GLN A 500 21.24 16.44 21.72
N TYR A 501 20.56 17.41 22.33
CA TYR A 501 19.16 17.74 22.04
C TYR A 501 18.96 18.11 20.57
N LEU A 502 19.84 18.93 19.99
CA LEU A 502 19.86 19.21 18.57
C LEU A 502 20.76 18.22 17.84
N ALA A 503 20.40 17.87 16.61
CA ALA A 503 21.24 17.07 15.74
C ALA A 503 22.61 17.75 15.56
N PRO A 504 23.74 17.04 15.79
CA PRO A 504 25.06 17.58 15.52
C PRO A 504 25.31 17.64 14.01
N ASN A 505 26.19 18.55 13.58
CA ASN A 505 26.51 18.79 12.17
C ASN A 505 25.32 19.31 11.34
N THR A 506 25.61 20.22 10.40
CA THR A 506 24.61 20.82 9.50
C THR A 506 24.72 20.29 8.07
N THR A 507 25.50 19.23 7.84
CA THR A 507 25.61 18.59 6.52
C THR A 507 24.29 17.89 6.17
N VAL A 508 23.68 18.33 5.07
CA VAL A 508 22.55 17.66 4.42
C VAL A 508 23.07 16.81 3.27
N ALA A 509 22.55 15.60 3.15
CA ALA A 509 22.72 14.71 2.01
C ALA A 509 21.34 14.17 1.58
N GLU A 510 21.28 13.32 0.55
CA GLU A 510 20.03 12.61 0.20
C GLU A 510 19.50 11.84 1.42
N GLY A 511 18.32 12.23 1.91
CA GLY A 511 17.75 11.75 3.17
C GLY A 511 17.87 12.71 4.35
N GLY A 512 18.33 13.94 4.12
CA GLY A 512 18.41 15.00 5.13
C GLY A 512 19.71 15.04 5.93
N LEU A 513 19.65 15.60 7.14
CA LEU A 513 20.80 15.71 8.05
C LEU A 513 21.45 14.34 8.28
N THR A 514 22.75 14.24 8.02
CA THR A 514 23.45 12.94 8.07
C THR A 514 23.43 12.30 9.46
N SER A 515 23.45 13.11 10.52
CA SER A 515 23.43 12.64 11.91
C SER A 515 22.10 12.05 12.36
N LEU A 516 21.01 12.25 11.61
CA LEU A 516 19.72 11.58 11.87
C LEU A 516 19.82 10.05 11.74
N TRP A 517 20.80 9.58 10.97
CA TRP A 517 21.03 8.18 10.65
C TRP A 517 22.06 7.52 11.55
N ASP A 518 22.64 8.26 12.49
CA ASP A 518 23.57 7.71 13.47
C ASP A 518 22.81 6.76 14.41
N THR A 519 23.32 5.55 14.58
CA THR A 519 22.75 4.57 15.50
C THR A 519 23.00 4.98 16.95
N ILE A 520 21.93 5.26 17.68
CA ILE A 520 21.95 5.62 19.11
C ILE A 520 21.94 4.38 19.99
N ALA A 521 21.16 3.37 19.60
CA ALA A 521 21.06 2.13 20.35
C ALA A 521 20.76 0.95 19.43
N THR A 522 21.08 -0.26 19.88
CA THR A 522 20.68 -1.51 19.24
C THR A 522 19.93 -2.36 20.25
N VAL A 523 18.75 -2.82 19.86
CA VAL A 523 17.92 -3.73 20.65
C VAL A 523 18.10 -5.14 20.12
N THR A 524 18.48 -6.06 20.99
CA THR A 524 18.66 -7.48 20.66
C THR A 524 17.69 -8.34 21.45
N PHE A 525 17.23 -9.45 20.87
CA PHE A 525 16.38 -10.42 21.56
C PHE A 525 16.39 -11.76 20.80
N ASP A 526 15.95 -12.80 21.49
CA ASP A 526 15.87 -14.16 20.96
C ASP A 526 14.41 -14.53 20.68
N VAL A 527 14.18 -15.27 19.60
CA VAL A 527 12.87 -15.85 19.25
C VAL A 527 13.06 -17.33 18.98
N CYS A 528 12.44 -18.19 19.77
CA CYS A 528 12.50 -19.64 19.62
C CYS A 528 11.20 -20.17 19.03
N ASN A 529 11.29 -21.00 17.98
CA ASN A 529 10.15 -21.76 17.50
C ASN A 529 9.88 -22.94 18.45
N VAL A 530 8.86 -22.82 19.28
CA VAL A 530 8.48 -23.84 20.27
C VAL A 530 7.34 -24.76 19.80
N GLY A 531 6.85 -24.55 18.57
CA GLY A 531 5.86 -25.43 17.95
C GLY A 531 6.50 -26.61 17.21
N SER A 532 5.69 -27.28 16.38
CA SER A 532 6.06 -28.55 15.75
C SER A 532 6.37 -28.47 14.25
N VAL A 533 6.25 -27.29 13.64
CA VAL A 533 6.48 -27.08 12.20
C VAL A 533 7.40 -25.89 11.95
N ALA A 534 8.12 -25.92 10.84
CA ALA A 534 8.91 -24.77 10.40
C ALA A 534 7.96 -23.60 10.04
N ALA A 535 8.28 -22.42 10.56
CA ALA A 535 7.47 -21.22 10.33
C ALA A 535 8.34 -19.97 10.41
N ALA A 536 7.98 -18.95 9.63
CA ALA A 536 8.64 -17.66 9.69
C ALA A 536 7.91 -16.70 10.63
N GLU A 537 8.64 -16.14 11.59
CA GLU A 537 8.13 -15.17 12.56
C GLU A 537 8.56 -13.75 12.18
N VAL A 538 7.64 -12.79 12.33
CA VAL A 538 7.91 -11.37 12.11
C VAL A 538 7.93 -10.66 13.46
N ALA A 539 9.11 -10.54 14.05
CA ALA A 539 9.28 -9.85 15.32
C ALA A 539 9.31 -8.33 15.11
N GLN A 540 8.54 -7.60 15.92
CA GLN A 540 8.33 -6.16 15.76
C GLN A 540 8.80 -5.39 17.00
N LEU A 541 9.51 -4.29 16.78
CA LEU A 541 9.98 -3.35 17.82
C LEU A 541 9.23 -2.03 17.73
N TYR A 542 8.56 -1.70 18.81
CA TYR A 542 7.87 -0.43 19.01
C TYR A 542 8.56 0.40 20.08
N VAL A 543 8.59 1.72 19.87
CA VAL A 543 9.13 2.69 20.82
C VAL A 543 8.01 3.61 21.31
N GLY A 544 7.94 3.84 22.62
CA GLY A 544 7.12 4.88 23.22
C GLY A 544 7.86 6.21 23.20
N ILE A 545 7.29 7.20 22.51
CA ILE A 545 7.86 8.54 22.37
C ILE A 545 7.44 9.40 23.56
N PRO A 546 8.37 9.98 24.35
CA PRO A 546 8.03 10.84 25.47
C PRO A 546 7.12 12.01 25.05
N GLY A 547 5.94 12.11 25.67
CA GLY A 547 4.95 13.14 25.32
C GLY A 547 4.30 12.97 23.94
N GLY A 548 4.49 11.83 23.27
CA GLY A 548 3.92 11.50 21.96
C GLY A 548 3.17 10.16 21.95
N PRO A 549 3.09 9.47 20.80
CA PRO A 549 2.41 8.18 20.71
C PRO A 549 3.07 7.10 21.60
N GLN A 550 2.23 6.29 22.25
CA GLN A 550 2.67 5.26 23.20
C GLN A 550 3.48 4.13 22.55
N LYS A 551 3.17 3.80 21.29
CA LYS A 551 3.90 2.80 20.50
C LYS A 551 4.01 3.31 19.08
N VAL A 552 5.23 3.35 18.55
CA VAL A 552 5.50 3.61 17.14
C VAL A 552 6.46 2.55 16.63
N LEU A 553 6.12 1.89 15.53
CA LEU A 553 7.00 0.89 14.91
C LEU A 553 8.33 1.55 14.51
N ARG A 554 9.45 0.96 14.93
CA ARG A 554 10.82 1.41 14.57
C ARG A 554 11.70 0.31 13.97
N GLY A 555 11.30 -0.94 14.09
CA GLY A 555 11.99 -2.02 13.42
C GLY A 555 11.14 -3.28 13.37
N PHE A 556 11.41 -4.12 12.39
CA PHE A 556 10.92 -5.48 12.35
C PHE A 556 11.95 -6.36 11.67
N GLY A 557 11.93 -7.65 11.97
CA GLY A 557 12.73 -8.65 11.27
C GLY A 557 11.89 -9.89 11.00
N LYS A 558 12.21 -10.62 9.94
CA LYS A 558 11.57 -11.89 9.60
C LYS A 558 12.62 -12.98 9.49
N GLN A 559 12.42 -14.10 10.20
CA GLN A 559 13.30 -15.27 10.12
C GLN A 559 12.45 -16.55 10.05
N LEU A 560 12.78 -17.44 9.12
CA LEU A 560 12.26 -18.81 9.08
C LEU A 560 13.01 -19.64 10.12
N LEU A 561 12.28 -20.28 11.03
CA LEU A 561 12.86 -21.07 12.12
C LEU A 561 12.29 -22.50 12.11
N GLN A 562 13.18 -23.49 12.23
CA GLN A 562 12.82 -24.89 12.43
C GLN A 562 12.29 -25.13 13.86
N PRO A 563 11.52 -26.21 14.12
CA PRO A 563 11.12 -26.58 15.48
C PRO A 563 12.32 -26.70 16.43
N GLY A 564 12.29 -25.97 17.55
CA GLY A 564 13.36 -25.89 18.53
C GLY A 564 14.52 -24.95 18.17
N GLU A 565 14.50 -24.31 17.01
CA GLU A 565 15.51 -23.34 16.59
C GLU A 565 15.24 -21.96 17.22
N THR A 566 16.32 -21.32 17.70
CA THR A 566 16.30 -19.94 18.20
C THR A 566 16.93 -19.02 17.16
N GLY A 567 16.15 -18.07 16.67
CA GLY A 567 16.61 -16.94 15.89
C GLY A 567 17.06 -15.80 16.78
N HIS A 568 18.14 -15.11 16.36
CA HIS A 568 18.67 -13.94 17.05
C HIS A 568 18.36 -12.68 16.24
N PHE A 569 17.69 -11.73 16.88
CA PHE A 569 17.28 -10.47 16.26
C PHE A 569 18.11 -9.31 16.79
N SER A 570 18.43 -8.37 15.91
CA SER A 570 19.19 -7.17 16.21
C SER A 570 18.62 -6.01 15.41
N LEU A 571 17.98 -5.06 16.09
CA LEU A 571 17.29 -3.92 15.49
C LEU A 571 17.93 -2.61 15.97
N ALA A 572 18.50 -1.86 15.03
CA ALA A 572 19.12 -0.57 15.31
C ALA A 572 18.05 0.53 15.44
N LEU A 573 18.27 1.44 16.39
CA LEU A 573 17.52 2.68 16.58
C LEU A 573 18.45 3.85 16.27
N ASN A 574 18.17 4.55 15.19
CA ASN A 574 18.90 5.75 14.78
C ASN A 574 18.41 6.98 15.54
N ARG A 575 19.15 8.09 15.44
CA ARG A 575 18.75 9.37 16.07
C ARG A 575 17.32 9.74 15.69
N ARG A 576 16.96 9.66 14.40
CA ARG A 576 15.61 10.01 13.91
C ARG A 576 14.52 9.17 14.56
N ASP A 577 14.77 7.88 14.77
CA ASP A 577 13.81 6.93 15.35
C ASP A 577 13.37 7.34 16.77
N LEU A 578 14.24 8.05 17.47
CA LEU A 578 14.05 8.53 18.84
C LEU A 578 13.76 10.04 18.90
N SER A 579 13.75 10.74 17.77
CA SER A 579 13.58 12.18 17.71
C SER A 579 12.13 12.60 17.46
N THR A 580 11.85 13.86 17.77
CA THR A 580 10.59 14.53 17.47
C THR A 580 10.85 15.83 16.72
N TRP A 581 9.89 16.26 15.90
CA TRP A 581 9.98 17.51 15.14
C TRP A 581 9.49 18.71 15.96
N THR A 582 10.22 19.82 15.86
CA THR A 582 9.94 21.10 16.53
C THR A 582 10.22 22.27 15.58
N ALA A 583 9.99 23.50 16.01
CA ALA A 583 10.37 24.69 15.24
C ALA A 583 11.89 24.80 14.98
N GLN A 584 12.72 24.09 15.74
CA GLN A 584 14.17 24.00 15.56
C GLN A 584 14.61 22.80 14.70
N GLY A 585 13.66 22.04 14.16
CA GLY A 585 13.89 20.79 13.43
C GLY A 585 13.80 19.56 14.33
N TRP A 586 14.46 18.47 13.92
CA TRP A 586 14.55 17.22 14.67
C TRP A 586 15.32 17.37 15.98
N VAL A 587 14.69 17.00 17.10
CA VAL A 587 15.31 17.04 18.42
C VAL A 587 15.24 15.69 19.11
N LEU A 588 16.32 15.30 19.77
CA LEU A 588 16.41 14.10 20.59
C LEU A 588 16.11 14.47 22.04
N GLN A 589 14.93 14.08 22.54
CA GLN A 589 14.53 14.42 23.90
C GLN A 589 15.28 13.58 24.92
N LYS A 590 15.76 14.20 25.99
CA LYS A 590 16.26 13.47 27.16
C LYS A 590 15.10 12.81 27.90
N GLY A 591 15.32 11.61 28.39
CA GLY A 591 14.29 10.86 29.12
C GLY A 591 14.33 9.37 28.83
N THR A 592 13.30 8.68 29.33
CA THR A 592 13.16 7.24 29.19
C THR A 592 12.19 6.90 28.08
N TYR A 593 12.68 6.19 27.07
CA TYR A 593 11.92 5.62 25.96
C TYR A 593 11.57 4.19 26.32
N GLN A 594 10.27 3.87 26.33
CA GLN A 594 9.82 2.51 26.53
C GLN A 594 9.98 1.71 25.24
N LEU A 595 10.52 0.50 25.36
CA LEU A 595 10.74 -0.41 24.24
C LEU A 595 9.81 -1.61 24.39
N TYR A 596 9.08 -1.94 23.33
CA TYR A 596 8.16 -3.06 23.29
C TYR A 596 8.53 -3.96 22.11
N VAL A 597 8.84 -5.23 22.39
CA VAL A 597 9.07 -6.25 21.36
C VAL A 597 7.89 -7.22 21.41
N GLY A 598 7.27 -7.47 20.26
CA GLY A 598 6.06 -8.28 20.17
C GLY A 598 5.84 -8.94 18.83
N LYS A 599 4.78 -9.75 18.77
CA LYS A 599 4.26 -10.40 17.56
C LYS A 599 3.33 -9.48 16.77
N SER A 600 2.74 -8.49 17.43
CA SER A 600 1.91 -7.43 16.88
C SER A 600 1.96 -6.22 17.81
N VAL A 601 1.25 -5.12 17.48
CA VAL A 601 1.20 -3.93 18.34
C VAL A 601 0.50 -4.15 19.69
N LEU A 602 -0.39 -5.15 19.78
CA LEU A 602 -1.09 -5.51 21.02
C LEU A 602 -0.54 -6.76 21.70
N ASP A 603 0.11 -7.66 20.95
CA ASP A 603 0.75 -8.86 21.49
C ASP A 603 2.23 -8.62 21.81
N ILE A 604 2.47 -7.88 22.91
CA ILE A 604 3.81 -7.55 23.40
C ILE A 604 4.35 -8.69 24.26
N GLN A 605 5.52 -9.19 23.87
CA GLN A 605 6.18 -10.34 24.49
C GLN A 605 7.28 -9.93 25.45
N LEU A 606 8.05 -8.89 25.11
CA LEU A 606 9.13 -8.36 25.94
C LEU A 606 9.03 -6.84 26.05
N THR A 607 9.45 -6.31 27.20
CA THR A 607 9.57 -4.87 27.42
C THR A 607 10.94 -4.53 27.96
N SER A 608 11.48 -3.39 27.56
CA SER A 608 12.70 -2.81 28.12
C SER A 608 12.60 -1.29 28.07
N SER A 609 13.67 -0.59 28.44
CA SER A 609 13.72 0.86 28.33
C SER A 609 15.11 1.34 27.90
N LEU A 610 15.14 2.49 27.23
CA LEU A 610 16.34 3.21 26.85
C LEU A 610 16.29 4.60 27.49
N THR A 611 17.34 4.99 28.23
CA THR A 611 17.43 6.35 28.79
C THR A 611 18.51 7.14 28.07
N ILE A 612 18.16 8.34 27.61
CA ILE A 612 19.04 9.29 26.89
C ILE A 612 19.32 10.52 27.75
#